data_AF-A0A947JF83-F1
#
_entry.id   AF-A0A947JF83-F1
#
_cell.length_a   1.000
_cell.length_b   1.000
_cell.length_c   1.000
_cell.angle_alpha   90.00
_cell.angle_beta   90.00
_cell.angle_gamma   90.00
#
_symmetry.space_group_name_H-M   'P 1'
#
loop_
_entity.id
_entity.type
_entity.pdbx_description
1 polymer ?
#
loop_
_entity_poly.entity_id
_entity_poly.type
_entity_poly.pdbx_seq_one_letter_code
_entity_poly.pdbx_strand_id
1 'polypeptide(L)'
;MTPKDILKETAQPKAVKGKQRKQKKVSALGIIFTIILAIVIILLGERVIFDLNKVANPIVSSTDGSSYKFASELSSERSGLSNSRIYYPTSQRADYLMYKLLIHSAFIIPIFLLTFLLYYMFNVKKRQPNWFVAMYGYLVFAFWMLFHLLIEIMVVINYQFPNSAIYIILGILAVIFTSLTVFMQKKVVHRNNS
;
A
#
# COMPACT_ATOMS: atom_id res chain seq x y z
N MET A 1 3.28 -63.66 -27.01
CA MET A 1 3.09 -62.45 -26.18
C MET A 1 2.06 -62.78 -25.11
N THR A 2 2.44 -62.76 -23.84
CA THR A 2 1.52 -63.13 -22.75
C THR A 2 0.86 -61.87 -22.17
N PRO A 3 -0.36 -61.96 -21.58
CA PRO A 3 -1.06 -60.81 -21.01
C PRO A 3 -0.27 -60.07 -19.90
N LYS A 4 0.72 -60.72 -19.30
CA LYS A 4 1.63 -60.14 -18.30
C LYS A 4 2.62 -59.14 -18.89
N ASP A 5 2.88 -59.20 -20.19
CA ASP A 5 3.80 -58.28 -20.88
C ASP A 5 3.15 -56.91 -21.12
N ILE A 6 1.84 -56.88 -21.35
CA ILE A 6 1.06 -55.65 -21.61
C ILE A 6 0.89 -54.80 -20.34
N LEU A 7 0.81 -55.44 -19.17
CA LEU A 7 0.65 -54.76 -17.88
C LEU A 7 1.94 -54.15 -17.34
N LYS A 8 3.13 -54.60 -17.81
CA LYS A 8 4.41 -53.98 -17.44
C LYS A 8 4.73 -52.74 -18.26
N GLU A 9 4.22 -52.64 -19.48
CA GLU A 9 4.47 -51.50 -20.37
C GLU A 9 3.59 -50.28 -20.05
N THR A 10 2.41 -50.51 -19.46
CA THR A 10 1.46 -49.45 -19.10
C THR A 10 1.66 -48.88 -17.68
N ALA A 11 2.46 -49.55 -16.84
CA ALA A 11 2.67 -49.18 -15.44
C ALA A 11 3.99 -48.44 -15.16
N GLN A 12 4.66 -47.88 -16.18
CA GLN A 12 5.71 -46.90 -15.93
C GLN A 12 5.05 -45.53 -15.70
N PRO A 13 5.04 -44.99 -14.46
CA PRO A 13 4.61 -43.62 -14.26
C PRO A 13 5.53 -42.76 -15.12
N LYS A 14 4.96 -42.10 -16.14
CA LYS A 14 5.65 -41.03 -16.86
C LYS A 14 6.14 -40.07 -15.80
N ALA A 15 7.45 -40.09 -15.54
CA ALA A 15 8.08 -39.12 -14.67
C ALA A 15 7.70 -37.75 -15.23
N VAL A 16 6.74 -37.10 -14.57
CA VAL A 16 6.44 -35.71 -14.81
C VAL A 16 7.75 -35.03 -14.44
N LYS A 17 8.58 -34.76 -15.46
CA LYS A 17 9.77 -33.93 -15.34
C LYS A 17 9.24 -32.60 -14.82
N GLY A 18 9.19 -32.48 -13.50
CA GLY A 18 8.86 -31.24 -12.82
C GLY A 18 9.79 -30.23 -13.45
N LYS A 19 9.23 -29.28 -14.21
CA LYS A 19 9.98 -28.17 -14.76
C LYS A 19 10.64 -27.52 -13.55
N GLN A 20 11.91 -27.85 -13.31
CA GLN A 20 12.73 -27.21 -12.30
C GLN A 20 12.65 -25.74 -12.65
N ARG A 21 11.91 -25.00 -11.83
CA ARG A 21 11.63 -23.59 -12.01
C ARG A 21 12.99 -22.94 -11.84
N LYS A 22 13.71 -22.71 -12.96
CA LYS A 22 15.05 -22.09 -12.95
C LYS A 22 14.96 -20.89 -12.01
N GLN A 23 15.66 -20.97 -10.89
CA GLN A 23 15.66 -19.87 -9.92
C GLN A 23 16.14 -18.64 -10.67
N LYS A 24 15.26 -17.64 -10.80
CA LYS A 24 15.59 -16.39 -11.48
C LYS A 24 16.73 -15.77 -10.69
N LYS A 25 17.94 -15.75 -11.26
CA LYS A 25 19.07 -15.03 -10.67
C LYS A 25 18.76 -13.54 -10.78
N VAL A 26 18.31 -12.94 -9.68
CA VAL A 26 18.09 -11.50 -9.60
C VAL A 26 19.47 -10.85 -9.50
N SER A 27 19.78 -9.95 -10.44
CA SER A 27 21.03 -9.18 -10.40
C SER A 27 20.99 -8.18 -9.25
N ALA A 28 22.06 -8.12 -8.45
CA ALA A 28 22.20 -7.16 -7.35
C ALA A 28 22.02 -5.71 -7.85
N LEU A 29 22.55 -5.40 -9.03
CA LEU A 29 22.40 -4.09 -9.67
C LEU A 29 20.92 -3.77 -9.95
N GLY A 30 20.13 -4.76 -10.36
CA GLY A 30 18.70 -4.60 -10.58
C GLY A 30 17.93 -4.28 -9.29
N ILE A 31 18.34 -4.87 -8.16
CA ILE A 31 17.76 -4.57 -6.84
C ILE A 31 18.04 -3.11 -6.47
N ILE A 32 19.29 -2.66 -6.62
CA ILE A 32 19.68 -1.27 -6.31
C ILE A 32 18.85 -0.28 -7.14
N PHE A 33 18.76 -0.48 -8.46
CA PHE A 33 17.93 0.37 -9.31
C PHE A 33 16.44 0.32 -8.94
N THR A 34 15.93 -0.81 -8.45
CA THR A 34 14.54 -0.91 -7.98
C THR A 34 14.31 -0.10 -6.72
N ILE A 35 15.24 -0.12 -5.78
CA ILE A 35 15.16 0.67 -4.55
C ILE A 35 15.20 2.16 -4.90
N ILE A 36 16.13 2.58 -5.76
CA ILE A 36 16.21 3.97 -6.23
C ILE A 36 14.91 4.36 -6.93
N LEU A 37 14.40 3.52 -7.84
CA LEU A 37 13.14 3.76 -8.53
C LEU A 37 11.99 3.94 -7.51
N ALA A 38 11.86 3.04 -6.55
CA ALA A 38 10.83 3.09 -5.51
C ALA A 38 10.89 4.39 -4.70
N ILE A 39 12.09 4.80 -4.28
CA ILE A 39 12.29 6.07 -3.57
C ILE A 39 11.86 7.23 -4.45
N VAL A 40 12.34 7.31 -5.69
CA VAL A 40 12.04 8.41 -6.61
C VAL A 40 10.54 8.56 -6.85
N ILE A 41 9.84 7.46 -7.12
CA ILE A 41 8.39 7.51 -7.36
C ILE A 41 7.58 7.77 -6.09
N ILE A 42 8.06 7.35 -4.91
CA ILE A 42 7.46 7.74 -3.61
C ILE A 42 7.56 9.25 -3.43
N LEU A 43 8.76 9.83 -3.58
CA LEU A 43 8.95 11.27 -3.45
C LEU A 43 8.09 12.04 -4.48
N LEU A 44 8.02 11.54 -5.71
CA LEU A 44 7.16 12.12 -6.75
C LEU A 44 5.68 12.04 -6.36
N GLY A 45 5.21 10.88 -5.89
CA GLY A 45 3.82 10.69 -5.48
C GLY A 45 3.42 11.62 -4.33
N GLU A 46 4.24 11.69 -3.28
CA GLU A 46 4.08 12.60 -2.14
C GLU A 46 4.01 14.07 -2.60
N ARG A 47 4.84 14.45 -3.58
CA ARG A 47 4.81 15.80 -4.15
C ARG A 47 3.52 16.06 -4.93
N VAL A 48 3.10 15.10 -5.76
CA VAL A 48 1.88 15.23 -6.57
C VAL A 48 0.65 15.34 -5.69
N ILE A 49 0.49 14.51 -4.66
CA ILE A 49 -0.68 14.60 -3.76
C ILE A 49 -0.69 15.92 -2.99
N PHE A 50 0.47 16.43 -2.57
CA PHE A 50 0.57 17.72 -1.91
C PHE A 50 0.13 18.87 -2.83
N ASP A 51 0.63 18.87 -4.07
CA ASP A 51 0.27 19.89 -5.06
C ASP A 51 -1.21 19.77 -5.48
N LEU A 52 -1.74 18.55 -5.61
CA LEU A 52 -3.17 18.31 -5.85
C LEU A 52 -4.03 18.84 -4.70
N ASN A 53 -3.66 18.59 -3.45
CA ASN A 53 -4.37 19.15 -2.31
C ASN A 53 -4.31 20.67 -2.30
N LYS A 54 -3.15 21.26 -2.61
CA LYS A 54 -3.02 22.73 -2.70
C LYS A 54 -3.97 23.34 -3.73
N VAL A 55 -4.12 22.71 -4.90
CA VAL A 55 -4.87 23.27 -6.03
C VAL A 55 -6.35 22.90 -6.00
N ALA A 56 -6.68 21.66 -5.61
CA ALA A 56 -8.04 21.14 -5.69
C ALA A 56 -8.84 21.29 -4.38
N ASN A 57 -8.19 21.58 -3.24
CA ASN A 57 -8.89 21.73 -1.98
C ASN A 57 -9.54 23.11 -1.88
N PRO A 58 -10.90 23.18 -1.81
CA PRO A 58 -11.61 24.46 -1.83
C PRO A 58 -11.25 25.34 -0.62
N ILE A 59 -10.95 24.74 0.53
CA ILE A 59 -10.58 25.47 1.75
C ILE A 59 -9.28 26.27 1.53
N VAL A 60 -8.32 25.70 0.82
CA VAL A 60 -7.05 26.35 0.48
C VAL A 60 -7.29 27.51 -0.48
N SER A 61 -8.04 27.27 -1.56
CA SER A 61 -8.32 28.29 -2.58
C SER A 61 -9.04 29.52 -2.02
N SER A 62 -9.91 29.35 -1.02
CA SER A 62 -10.61 30.45 -0.35
C SER A 62 -9.72 31.32 0.54
N THR A 63 -8.53 30.81 0.90
CA THR A 63 -7.61 31.45 1.85
C THR A 63 -6.58 32.34 1.15
N ASP A 64 -6.17 32.02 -0.08
CA ASP A 64 -5.16 32.78 -0.84
C ASP A 64 -5.61 34.22 -1.18
N GLY A 65 -6.91 34.51 -1.20
CA GLY A 65 -7.46 35.86 -1.46
C GLY A 65 -7.70 36.73 -0.21
N SER A 66 -7.74 36.15 0.99
CA SER A 66 -8.16 36.81 2.24
C SER A 66 -7.06 36.86 3.32
N SER A 67 -5.88 36.29 3.01
CA SER A 67 -4.78 35.99 3.93
C SER A 67 -4.21 37.15 4.76
N TYR A 68 -4.40 38.42 4.36
CA TYR A 68 -3.86 39.56 5.12
C TYR A 68 -4.64 39.89 6.40
N LYS A 69 -5.87 39.39 6.57
CA LYS A 69 -6.71 39.72 7.73
C LYS A 69 -6.69 38.69 8.87
N PHE A 70 -6.12 37.50 8.65
CA PHE A 70 -6.30 36.35 9.55
C PHE A 70 -5.01 35.64 9.97
N ALA A 71 -3.85 36.30 9.93
CA ALA A 71 -2.56 35.66 10.20
C ALA A 71 -2.49 34.88 11.54
N SER A 72 -3.25 35.30 12.57
CA SER A 72 -3.33 34.62 13.87
C SER A 72 -4.26 33.41 13.92
N GLU A 73 -5.09 33.19 12.90
CA GLU A 73 -6.11 32.12 12.87
C GLU A 73 -5.84 31.04 11.81
N LEU A 74 -4.70 31.14 11.11
CA LEU A 74 -4.31 30.19 10.09
C LEU A 74 -3.48 29.04 10.67
N SER A 75 -3.89 27.82 10.34
CA SER A 75 -3.05 26.64 10.46
C SER A 75 -2.24 26.46 9.18
N SER A 76 -1.09 25.78 9.28
CA SER A 76 -0.25 25.50 8.11
C SER A 76 0.22 24.05 8.06
N GLU A 77 0.31 23.52 6.86
CA GLU A 77 0.90 22.21 6.55
C GLU A 77 2.08 22.41 5.59
N ARG A 78 3.18 21.71 5.86
CA ARG A 78 4.41 21.81 5.07
C ARG A 78 4.66 20.51 4.30
N SER A 79 5.10 20.63 3.06
CA SER A 79 5.63 19.52 2.30
C SER A 79 6.97 19.03 2.90
N GLY A 80 7.12 17.72 3.10
CA GLY A 80 8.42 17.14 3.49
C GLY A 80 9.51 17.27 2.42
N LEU A 81 9.14 17.68 1.20
CA LEU A 81 10.00 17.70 0.01
C LEU A 81 10.27 19.10 -0.54
N SER A 82 9.65 20.14 0.03
CA SER A 82 9.86 21.52 -0.41
C SER A 82 9.61 22.53 0.70
N ASN A 83 9.95 23.79 0.47
CA ASN A 83 9.60 24.88 1.36
C ASN A 83 8.16 25.39 1.16
N SER A 84 7.38 24.76 0.28
CA SER A 84 5.99 25.14 0.06
C SER A 84 5.13 24.78 1.26
N ARG A 85 4.20 25.68 1.60
CA ARG A 85 3.22 25.52 2.67
C ARG A 85 1.81 25.72 2.13
N ILE A 86 0.88 24.99 2.70
CA ILE A 86 -0.56 25.17 2.53
C ILE A 86 -1.06 25.84 3.80
N TYR A 87 -1.77 26.95 3.64
CA TYR A 87 -2.41 27.66 4.74
C TYR A 87 -3.92 27.45 4.66
N TYR A 88 -4.56 27.25 5.81
CA TYR A 88 -6.01 27.09 5.90
C TYR A 88 -6.53 27.62 7.25
N PRO A 89 -7.79 28.07 7.34
CA PRO A 89 -8.35 28.58 8.59
C PRO A 89 -8.43 27.46 9.62
N THR A 90 -7.96 27.73 10.83
CA THR A 90 -7.97 26.74 11.93
C THR A 90 -9.39 26.31 12.28
N SER A 91 -10.36 27.21 12.13
CA SER A 91 -11.80 26.95 12.30
C SER A 91 -12.36 25.93 11.32
N GLN A 92 -11.74 25.77 10.14
CA GLN A 92 -12.18 24.84 9.07
C GLN A 92 -11.24 23.63 8.94
N ARG A 93 -10.44 23.34 9.98
CA ARG A 93 -9.48 22.22 9.95
C ARG A 93 -10.14 20.88 9.67
N ALA A 94 -11.33 20.63 10.22
CA ALA A 94 -12.06 19.38 9.98
C ALA A 94 -12.40 19.19 8.50
N ASP A 95 -12.93 20.24 7.85
CA ASP A 95 -13.30 20.21 6.43
C ASP A 95 -12.06 20.12 5.55
N TYR A 96 -11.00 20.87 5.88
CA TYR A 96 -9.71 20.78 5.20
C TYR A 96 -9.18 19.34 5.17
N LEU A 97 -9.16 18.67 6.33
CA LEU A 97 -8.68 17.29 6.45
C LEU A 97 -9.56 16.31 5.67
N MET A 98 -10.88 16.53 5.66
CA MET A 98 -11.80 15.69 4.89
C MET A 98 -11.59 15.85 3.38
N TYR A 99 -11.53 17.08 2.86
CA TYR A 99 -11.24 17.32 1.44
C TYR A 99 -9.87 16.78 1.03
N LYS A 100 -8.85 16.98 1.88
CA LYS A 100 -7.51 16.42 1.66
C LYS A 100 -7.58 14.89 1.51
N LEU A 101 -8.26 14.21 2.44
CA LEU A 101 -8.41 12.76 2.41
C LEU A 101 -9.14 12.29 1.13
N LEU A 102 -10.19 12.99 0.70
CA LEU A 102 -10.92 12.66 -0.52
C LEU A 102 -10.06 12.83 -1.77
N ILE A 103 -9.32 13.94 -1.88
CA ILE A 103 -8.41 14.20 -3.01
C ILE A 103 -7.32 13.13 -3.06
N HIS A 104 -6.71 12.82 -1.93
CA HIS A 104 -5.67 11.79 -1.83
C HIS A 104 -6.23 10.42 -2.19
N SER A 105 -7.41 10.04 -1.68
CA SER A 105 -8.07 8.77 -2.00
C SER A 105 -8.37 8.64 -3.50
N ALA A 106 -8.90 9.70 -4.11
CA ALA A 106 -9.25 9.76 -5.52
C ALA A 106 -8.03 9.59 -6.44
N PHE A 107 -6.83 9.93 -5.97
CA PHE A 107 -5.59 9.70 -6.70
C PHE A 107 -4.96 8.34 -6.38
N ILE A 108 -4.82 8.00 -5.10
CA ILE A 108 -4.07 6.83 -4.63
C ILE A 108 -4.74 5.52 -5.04
N ILE A 109 -6.07 5.40 -4.88
CA ILE A 109 -6.79 4.15 -5.15
C ILE A 109 -6.68 3.76 -6.64
N PRO A 110 -6.96 4.65 -7.62
CA PRO A 110 -6.78 4.32 -9.03
C PRO A 110 -5.34 3.93 -9.39
N ILE A 111 -4.34 4.65 -8.86
CA ILE A 111 -2.93 4.35 -9.12
C ILE A 111 -2.52 2.99 -8.53
N PHE A 112 -3.02 2.66 -7.34
CA PHE A 112 -2.81 1.34 -6.74
C PHE A 112 -3.41 0.23 -7.62
N LEU A 113 -4.67 0.39 -8.04
CA LEU A 113 -5.35 -0.58 -8.90
C LEU A 113 -4.65 -0.75 -10.25
N LEU A 114 -4.23 0.36 -10.88
CA LEU A 114 -3.48 0.33 -12.12
C LEU A 114 -2.15 -0.42 -11.95
N THR A 115 -1.39 -0.12 -10.90
CA THR A 115 -0.12 -0.79 -10.62
C THR A 115 -0.32 -2.28 -10.38
N PHE A 116 -1.35 -2.65 -9.62
CA PHE A 116 -1.69 -4.05 -9.37
C PHE A 116 -2.10 -4.78 -10.66
N LEU A 117 -2.89 -4.13 -11.52
CA LEU A 117 -3.28 -4.67 -12.82
C LEU A 117 -2.07 -4.90 -13.74
N LEU A 118 -1.17 -3.92 -13.81
CA LEU A 118 0.07 -4.03 -14.59
C LEU A 118 0.95 -5.16 -14.05
N TYR A 119 1.09 -5.28 -12.73
CA TYR A 119 1.80 -6.39 -12.09
C TYR A 119 1.19 -7.74 -12.47
N TYR A 120 -0.13 -7.88 -12.34
CA TYR A 120 -0.83 -9.11 -12.70
C TYR A 120 -0.61 -9.44 -14.18
N MET A 121 -0.77 -8.47 -15.08
CA MET A 121 -0.63 -8.69 -16.52
C MET A 121 0.79 -9.08 -16.92
N PHE A 122 1.80 -8.36 -16.45
CA PHE A 122 3.18 -8.55 -16.92
C PHE A 122 3.94 -9.63 -16.15
N ASN A 123 3.77 -9.73 -14.84
CA ASN A 123 4.54 -10.67 -14.02
C ASN A 123 3.82 -12.01 -13.81
N VAL A 124 2.49 -11.99 -13.63
CA VAL A 124 1.72 -13.22 -13.37
C VAL A 124 1.30 -13.88 -14.68
N LYS A 125 0.59 -13.15 -15.55
CA LYS A 125 0.02 -13.68 -16.80
C LYS A 125 1.06 -13.88 -17.89
N LYS A 126 1.75 -12.81 -18.32
CA LYS A 126 2.74 -12.86 -19.42
C LYS A 126 4.12 -13.39 -19.00
N ARG A 127 4.42 -13.39 -17.70
CA ARG A 127 5.71 -13.82 -17.11
C ARG A 127 6.94 -13.16 -17.74
N GLN A 128 6.84 -11.89 -18.12
CA GLN A 128 7.94 -11.18 -18.76
C GLN A 128 9.10 -10.97 -17.77
N PRO A 129 10.31 -11.51 -18.04
CA PRO A 129 11.41 -11.44 -17.08
C PRO A 129 11.96 -10.02 -16.92
N ASN A 130 11.92 -9.19 -17.97
CA ASN A 130 12.55 -7.88 -17.98
C ASN A 130 11.80 -6.84 -17.11
N TRP A 131 10.47 -6.96 -17.02
CA TRP A 131 9.64 -6.05 -16.22
C TRP A 131 9.56 -6.43 -14.75
N PHE A 132 10.01 -7.66 -14.41
CA PHE A 132 9.83 -8.22 -13.08
C PHE A 132 10.36 -7.30 -12.00
N VAL A 133 11.58 -6.81 -12.19
CA VAL A 133 12.34 -6.01 -11.23
C VAL A 133 11.73 -4.61 -11.05
N ALA A 134 11.47 -3.88 -12.15
CA ALA A 134 10.84 -2.56 -12.10
C ALA A 134 9.44 -2.60 -11.46
N MET A 135 8.68 -3.67 -11.72
CA MET A 135 7.32 -3.82 -11.18
C MET A 135 7.28 -3.96 -9.65
N TYR A 136 8.34 -4.49 -9.03
CA TYR A 136 8.45 -4.46 -7.57
C TYR A 136 8.62 -3.05 -7.03
N GLY A 137 9.37 -2.20 -7.75
CA GLY A 137 9.49 -0.77 -7.39
C GLY A 137 8.14 -0.09 -7.38
N TYR A 138 7.35 -0.26 -8.44
CA TYR A 138 5.99 0.27 -8.52
C TYR A 138 5.06 -0.31 -7.44
N LEU A 139 5.15 -1.61 -7.13
CA LEU A 139 4.37 -2.20 -6.04
C LEU A 139 4.73 -1.62 -4.68
N VAL A 140 6.01 -1.47 -4.36
CA VAL A 140 6.46 -0.86 -3.10
C VAL A 140 5.89 0.55 -2.97
N PHE A 141 5.94 1.33 -4.05
CA PHE A 141 5.30 2.64 -4.11
C PHE A 141 3.78 2.58 -3.89
N ALA A 142 3.08 1.70 -4.60
CA ALA A 142 1.63 1.60 -4.48
C ALA A 142 1.20 1.21 -3.05
N PHE A 143 1.94 0.30 -2.40
CA PHE A 143 1.73 -0.04 -0.99
C PHE A 143 2.08 1.10 -0.05
N TRP A 144 3.16 1.84 -0.31
CA TRP A 144 3.50 3.03 0.47
C TRP A 144 2.38 4.07 0.40
N MET A 145 1.85 4.37 -0.78
CA MET A 145 0.75 5.33 -0.94
C MET A 145 -0.52 4.86 -0.23
N LEU A 146 -0.86 3.57 -0.28
CA LEU A 146 -1.97 3.05 0.52
C LEU A 146 -1.74 3.19 2.02
N PHE A 147 -0.52 2.90 2.48
CA PHE A 147 -0.17 3.05 3.89
C PHE A 147 -0.26 4.52 4.34
N HIS A 148 0.24 5.45 3.52
CA HIS A 148 0.07 6.89 3.73
C HIS A 148 -1.42 7.25 3.87
N LEU A 149 -2.26 6.78 2.95
CA LEU A 149 -3.70 7.03 2.99
C LEU A 149 -4.34 6.49 4.27
N LEU A 150 -3.94 5.30 4.74
CA LEU A 150 -4.42 4.73 6.00
C LEU A 150 -4.04 5.60 7.21
N ILE A 151 -2.82 6.16 7.23
CA ILE A 151 -2.41 7.10 8.29
C ILE A 151 -3.29 8.34 8.26
N GLU A 152 -3.58 8.89 7.10
CA GLU A 152 -4.44 10.07 6.97
C GLU A 152 -5.88 9.79 7.45
N ILE A 153 -6.43 8.63 7.10
CA ILE A 153 -7.73 8.17 7.62
C ILE A 153 -7.70 8.13 9.14
N MET A 154 -6.65 7.57 9.76
CA MET A 154 -6.53 7.52 11.22
C MET A 154 -6.46 8.91 11.84
N VAL A 155 -5.74 9.86 11.23
CA VAL A 155 -5.69 11.25 11.68
C VAL A 155 -7.08 11.89 11.63
N VAL A 156 -7.82 11.72 10.53
CA VAL A 156 -9.19 12.24 10.38
C VAL A 156 -10.12 11.63 11.42
N ILE A 157 -10.10 10.31 11.59
CA ILE A 157 -10.97 9.62 12.55
C ILE A 157 -10.65 10.06 13.99
N ASN A 158 -9.37 10.11 14.37
CA ASN A 158 -8.97 10.57 15.71
C ASN A 158 -9.43 12.01 15.97
N TYR A 159 -9.42 12.86 14.94
CA TYR A 159 -9.78 14.26 15.08
C TYR A 159 -11.31 14.48 15.10
N GLN A 160 -12.06 13.88 14.16
CA GLN A 160 -13.49 14.11 14.01
C GLN A 160 -14.36 13.17 14.87
N PHE A 161 -13.87 11.95 15.12
CA PHE A 161 -14.63 10.90 15.79
C PHE A 161 -13.80 10.24 16.90
N PRO A 162 -13.43 10.96 17.97
CA PRO A 162 -12.57 10.45 19.03
C PRO A 162 -13.14 9.19 19.69
N ASN A 163 -14.46 9.09 19.83
CA ASN A 163 -15.12 7.90 20.36
C ASN A 163 -14.99 6.70 19.38
N SER A 164 -15.09 6.95 18.08
CA SER A 164 -14.93 5.91 17.04
C SER A 164 -13.49 5.40 16.97
N ALA A 165 -12.50 6.27 17.17
CA ALA A 165 -11.09 5.88 17.26
C ALA A 165 -10.85 4.83 18.35
N ILE A 166 -11.46 5.02 19.54
CA ILE A 166 -11.38 4.05 20.64
C ILE A 166 -11.91 2.68 20.19
N TYR A 167 -13.07 2.64 19.54
CA TYR A 167 -13.65 1.38 19.06
C TYR A 167 -12.78 0.69 18.00
N ILE A 168 -12.13 1.45 17.10
CA ILE A 168 -11.21 0.89 16.11
C ILE A 168 -9.99 0.26 16.79
N ILE A 169 -9.38 0.95 17.76
CA ILE A 169 -8.24 0.43 18.53
C ILE A 169 -8.64 -0.84 19.28
N LEU A 170 -9.79 -0.82 19.96
CA LEU A 170 -10.32 -1.99 20.67
C LEU A 170 -10.58 -3.17 19.72
N GLY A 171 -11.12 -2.91 18.52
CA GLY A 171 -11.32 -3.93 17.50
C GLY A 171 -10.02 -4.57 17.02
N ILE A 172 -8.98 -3.77 16.76
CA ILE A 172 -7.65 -4.27 16.37
C ILE A 172 -7.05 -5.13 17.49
N LEU A 173 -7.11 -4.65 18.74
CA LEU A 173 -6.66 -5.40 19.92
C LEU A 173 -7.40 -6.73 20.05
N ALA A 174 -8.73 -6.73 19.86
CA ALA A 174 -9.52 -7.95 19.92
C ALA A 174 -9.08 -8.98 18.86
N VAL A 175 -8.79 -8.56 17.62
CA VAL A 175 -8.30 -9.45 16.56
C VAL A 175 -6.91 -10.02 16.89
N ILE A 176 -6.00 -9.19 17.39
CA ILE A 176 -4.64 -9.59 17.79
C ILE A 176 -4.72 -10.62 18.92
N PHE A 177 -5.42 -10.31 20.00
CA PHE A 177 -5.54 -11.21 21.15
C PHE A 177 -6.28 -12.50 20.79
N THR A 178 -7.32 -12.44 19.97
CA THR A 178 -8.00 -13.65 19.48
C THR A 178 -7.04 -14.54 18.69
N SER A 179 -6.27 -13.97 17.77
CA SER A 179 -5.28 -14.70 16.98
C SER A 179 -4.18 -15.32 17.85
N LEU A 180 -3.70 -14.57 18.84
CA LEU A 180 -2.70 -15.02 19.80
C LEU A 180 -3.23 -16.18 20.66
N THR A 181 -4.45 -16.08 21.17
CA THR A 181 -5.11 -17.14 21.96
C THR A 181 -5.27 -18.41 21.13
N VAL A 182 -5.74 -18.31 19.88
CA VAL A 182 -5.85 -19.46 18.96
C VAL A 182 -4.48 -20.11 18.71
N PHE A 183 -3.44 -19.30 18.52
CA PHE A 183 -2.08 -19.79 18.33
C PHE A 183 -1.53 -20.50 19.57
N MET A 184 -1.72 -19.91 20.77
CA MET A 184 -1.29 -20.51 22.03
C MET A 184 -2.05 -21.82 22.31
N GLN A 185 -3.36 -21.86 22.08
CA GLN A 185 -4.16 -23.06 22.25
C GLN A 185 -3.66 -24.20 21.35
N LYS A 186 -3.38 -23.92 20.07
CA LYS A 186 -2.79 -24.92 19.16
C LYS A 186 -1.44 -25.44 19.67
N LYS A 187 -0.58 -24.57 20.18
CA LYS A 187 0.73 -24.95 20.71
C LYS A 187 0.63 -25.84 21.95
N VAL A 188 -0.30 -25.54 22.87
CA VAL A 188 -0.52 -26.33 24.09
C VAL A 188 -1.10 -27.70 23.76
N VAL A 189 -2.12 -27.77 22.88
CA VAL A 189 -2.73 -29.04 22.45
C VAL A 189 -1.69 -29.94 21.77
N HIS A 190 -0.83 -29.39 20.91
CA HIS A 190 0.20 -30.18 20.25
C HIS A 190 1.23 -30.77 21.24
N ARG A 191 1.60 -30.00 22.28
CA ARG A 191 2.53 -30.43 23.33
C ARG A 191 1.96 -31.51 24.25
N ASN A 192 0.65 -31.52 24.50
CA ASN A 192 -0.01 -32.54 25.33
C ASN A 192 -0.26 -33.86 24.56
N ASN A 193 -0.24 -33.82 23.22
CA ASN A 193 -0.43 -34.98 22.35
C ASN A 193 0.90 -35.56 21.82
N SER A 194 2.05 -35.05 22.28
CA SER A 194 3.40 -35.53 21.93
C SER A 194 4.07 -36.10 23.17
#